data_AF-A0A0B6ANI8-F1
#
_entry.id   AF-A0A0B6ANI8-F1
#
_cell.length_a   1.000
_cell.length_b   1.000
_cell.length_c   1.000
_cell.angle_alpha   90.00
_cell.angle_beta   90.00
_cell.angle_gamma   90.00
#
_symmetry.space_group_name_H-M   'P 1'
#
loop_
_entity.id
_entity.type
_entity.pdbx_description
1 polymer ?
#
loop_
_entity_poly.entity_id
_entity_poly.type
_entity_poly.pdbx_seq_one_letter_code
_entity_poly.pdbx_strand_id
1 'polypeptide(L)'
;MVILLIVLALGIGLLIFMFSEAHRTYVEERTIHLSRFPKNQQPLRLFFISDIHKRTVSSKLLEKIPGEVDFVIIGGDLLEGGVPLVRARQNIQQLKTLGPVYFVWGNNDYEVSQMQLKQMLKDEGVIALKNEHVFAVSKYGTTCHFAGVDDLSEGQMNLKRAVSSIEPEQLTILLSHNPDVIYYVDEESKVDLILSGHTHGGQIRLFNLGMYELGGLKEKRKIPLFVSNGYGTTSLPLRLQARAQTHYITLKRKE
;
A
#
# COMPACT_ATOMS: atom_id res chain seq x y z
N MET A 1 -39.49 26.29 7.05
CA MET A 1 -39.27 25.71 5.70
C MET A 1 -37.90 26.07 5.12
N VAL A 2 -37.53 27.36 5.02
CA VAL A 2 -36.23 27.78 4.44
C VAL A 2 -35.00 27.19 5.15
N ILE A 3 -34.95 27.22 6.49
CA ILE A 3 -33.82 26.65 7.27
C ILE A 3 -33.66 25.15 6.99
N LEU A 4 -34.76 24.40 6.94
CA LEU A 4 -34.74 22.97 6.63
C LEU A 4 -34.17 22.70 5.22
N LEU A 5 -34.57 23.52 4.24
CA LEU A 5 -34.04 23.43 2.88
C LEU A 5 -32.54 23.73 2.82
N ILE A 6 -32.05 24.70 3.59
CA ILE A 6 -30.62 25.03 3.68
C ILE A 6 -29.83 23.87 4.29
N VAL A 7 -30.30 23.31 5.41
CA VAL A 7 -29.64 22.17 6.07
C VAL A 7 -29.59 20.96 5.13
N LEU A 8 -30.69 20.68 4.42
CA LEU A 8 -30.73 19.59 3.45
C LEU A 8 -29.76 19.83 2.29
N ALA A 9 -29.73 21.04 1.74
CA ALA A 9 -28.80 21.40 0.66
C ALA A 9 -27.33 21.27 1.07
N LEU A 10 -26.98 21.70 2.29
CA LEU A 10 -25.63 21.54 2.84
C LEU A 10 -25.26 20.06 3.04
N GLY A 11 -26.19 19.24 3.55
CA GLY A 11 -25.99 17.81 3.71
C GLY A 11 -25.74 17.10 2.37
N ILE A 12 -26.55 17.41 1.36
CA ILE A 12 -26.35 16.89 -0.01
C ILE A 12 -25.01 17.36 -0.58
N GLY A 13 -24.68 18.65 -0.43
CA GLY A 13 -23.41 19.20 -0.87
C GLY A 13 -22.21 18.51 -0.24
N LEU A 14 -22.28 18.20 1.07
CA LEU A 14 -21.25 17.45 1.77
C LEU A 14 -21.11 16.02 1.23
N LEU A 15 -22.22 15.32 0.99
CA LEU A 15 -22.18 13.97 0.43
C LEU A 15 -21.59 13.94 -0.98
N ILE A 16 -21.95 14.91 -1.83
CA ILE A 16 -21.37 15.06 -3.17
C ILE A 16 -19.86 15.32 -3.06
N PHE A 17 -19.45 16.21 -2.16
CA PHE A 17 -18.04 16.48 -1.90
C PHE A 17 -17.29 15.22 -1.45
N MET A 18 -17.83 14.48 -0.48
CA MET A 18 -17.22 13.25 0.05
C MET A 18 -17.13 12.15 -1.00
N PHE A 19 -18.15 12.01 -1.85
CA PHE A 19 -18.14 11.08 -2.97
C PHE A 19 -17.10 11.48 -4.03
N SER A 20 -17.02 12.78 -4.36
CA SER A 20 -15.98 13.31 -5.25
C SER A 20 -14.58 13.02 -4.69
N GLU A 21 -14.32 13.34 -3.42
CA GLU A 21 -13.03 13.08 -2.78
C GLU A 21 -12.67 11.59 -2.76
N ALA A 22 -13.65 10.69 -2.57
CA ALA A 22 -13.42 9.24 -2.63
C ALA A 22 -12.90 8.75 -3.99
N HIS A 23 -13.25 9.43 -5.08
CA HIS A 23 -12.91 9.04 -6.45
C HIS A 23 -11.76 9.83 -7.05
N ARG A 24 -11.24 10.84 -6.34
CA ARG A 24 -10.03 11.54 -6.77
C ARG A 24 -8.82 10.61 -6.75
N THR A 25 -7.85 10.95 -7.59
CA THR A 25 -6.59 10.20 -7.74
C THR A 25 -5.44 11.13 -7.39
N TYR A 26 -4.60 10.70 -6.47
CA TYR A 26 -3.44 11.45 -6.00
C TYR A 26 -2.22 10.54 -6.01
N VAL A 27 -1.11 11.05 -6.54
CA VAL A 27 0.22 10.47 -6.38
C VAL A 27 0.97 11.40 -5.43
N GLU A 28 1.26 10.91 -4.22
CA GLU A 28 2.07 11.67 -3.26
C GLU A 28 3.53 11.28 -3.38
N GLU A 29 4.38 12.27 -3.60
CA GLU A 29 5.82 12.07 -3.59
C GLU A 29 6.35 12.02 -2.16
N ARG A 30 7.15 11.00 -1.88
CA ARG A 30 7.78 10.79 -0.57
C ARG A 30 9.24 10.43 -0.76
N THR A 31 10.10 11.02 0.05
CA THR A 31 11.49 10.58 0.16
C THR A 31 11.70 10.03 1.57
N ILE A 32 12.18 8.79 1.68
CA ILE A 32 12.47 8.14 2.95
C ILE A 32 13.97 7.86 3.01
N HIS A 33 14.61 8.34 4.06
CA HIS A 33 16.04 8.16 4.29
C HIS A 33 16.27 6.97 5.22
N LEU A 34 17.03 5.97 4.75
CA LEU A 34 17.32 4.75 5.49
C LEU A 34 18.80 4.69 5.88
N SER A 35 19.08 4.43 7.15
CA SER A 35 20.45 4.39 7.69
C SER A 35 21.30 3.28 7.05
N ARG A 36 20.66 2.13 6.78
CA ARG A 36 21.27 0.93 6.20
C ARG A 36 21.06 0.80 4.69
N PHE A 37 20.64 1.88 4.02
CA PHE A 37 20.64 1.88 2.56
C PHE A 37 22.06 1.63 2.03
N PRO A 38 22.25 0.80 0.99
CA PRO A 38 23.58 0.43 0.50
C PRO A 38 24.43 1.65 0.12
N LYS A 39 25.72 1.63 0.49
CA LYS A 39 26.64 2.72 0.15
C LYS A 39 26.83 2.80 -1.36
N ASN A 40 26.91 4.01 -1.90
CA ASN A 40 27.19 4.28 -3.32
C ASN A 40 26.18 3.67 -4.31
N GLN A 41 24.98 3.30 -3.86
CA GLN A 41 23.89 2.88 -4.76
C GLN A 41 22.94 4.04 -5.05
N GLN A 42 22.30 3.98 -6.23
CA GLN A 42 21.31 4.96 -6.64
C GLN A 42 20.03 4.84 -5.77
N PRO A 43 19.25 5.93 -5.61
CA PRO A 43 17.96 5.86 -4.94
C PRO A 43 17.04 4.80 -5.57
N LEU A 44 16.25 4.13 -4.75
CA LEU A 44 15.24 3.19 -5.19
C LEU A 44 13.88 3.88 -5.28
N ARG A 45 13.19 3.78 -6.42
CA ARG A 45 11.90 4.44 -6.65
C ARG A 45 10.79 3.40 -6.70
N LEU A 46 9.87 3.48 -5.75
CA LEU A 46 8.75 2.56 -5.59
C LEU A 46 7.45 3.27 -5.93
N PHE A 47 6.57 2.61 -6.68
CA PHE A 47 5.16 3.00 -6.71
C PHE A 47 4.40 2.12 -5.71
N PHE A 48 3.89 2.73 -4.64
CA PHE A 48 3.16 2.03 -3.59
C PHE A 48 1.67 2.36 -3.65
N ILE A 49 0.86 1.31 -3.75
CA ILE A 49 -0.61 1.37 -3.78
C ILE A 49 -1.16 0.28 -2.87
N SER A 50 -2.22 0.57 -2.12
CA SER A 50 -2.90 -0.37 -1.24
C SER A 50 -4.40 -0.12 -1.25
N ASP A 51 -5.18 -1.07 -0.75
CA ASP A 51 -6.61 -0.89 -0.51
C ASP A 51 -7.36 -0.49 -1.78
N ILE A 52 -7.10 -1.16 -2.91
CA ILE A 52 -7.72 -0.84 -4.21
C ILE A 52 -9.22 -1.18 -4.19
N HIS A 53 -9.59 -2.27 -3.53
CA HIS A 53 -10.98 -2.71 -3.32
C HIS A 53 -11.77 -2.75 -4.65
N LYS A 54 -12.81 -1.92 -4.78
CA LYS A 54 -13.69 -1.86 -5.95
C LYS A 54 -13.15 -1.00 -7.08
N ARG A 55 -12.11 -0.19 -6.85
CA ARG A 55 -11.67 0.83 -7.81
C ARG A 55 -10.91 0.22 -8.98
N THR A 56 -10.95 0.95 -10.10
CA THR A 56 -10.06 0.70 -11.24
C THR A 56 -8.86 1.64 -11.18
N VAL A 57 -7.68 1.12 -11.46
CA VAL A 57 -6.45 1.90 -11.66
C VAL A 57 -6.52 2.47 -13.07
N SER A 58 -6.60 3.80 -13.18
CA SER A 58 -6.72 4.50 -14.47
C SER A 58 -5.36 4.94 -15.01
N SER A 59 -5.19 5.00 -16.33
CA SER A 59 -3.99 5.60 -16.96
C SER A 59 -3.72 7.03 -16.46
N LYS A 60 -4.76 7.84 -16.24
CA LYS A 60 -4.67 9.20 -15.66
C LYS A 60 -4.01 9.27 -14.28
N LEU A 61 -4.01 8.17 -13.53
CA LEU A 61 -3.27 8.07 -12.27
C LEU A 61 -1.78 7.88 -12.56
N LEU A 62 -1.46 6.97 -13.49
CA LEU A 62 -0.10 6.62 -13.86
C LEU A 62 0.63 7.81 -14.51
N GLU A 63 -0.09 8.60 -15.31
CA GLU A 63 0.41 9.86 -15.92
C GLU A 63 0.85 10.91 -14.88
N LYS A 64 0.40 10.80 -13.61
CA LYS A 64 0.80 11.71 -12.52
C LYS A 64 2.09 11.27 -11.83
N ILE A 65 2.65 10.11 -12.18
CA ILE A 65 3.88 9.62 -11.57
C ILE A 65 5.05 10.43 -12.15
N PRO A 66 5.87 11.07 -11.31
CA PRO A 66 6.82 12.10 -11.75
C PRO A 66 8.07 11.54 -12.43
N GLY A 67 8.28 10.23 -12.42
CA GLY A 67 9.50 9.62 -12.93
C GLY A 67 9.42 8.10 -13.06
N GLU A 68 10.55 7.48 -13.37
CA GLU A 68 10.63 6.03 -13.50
C GLU A 68 10.39 5.33 -12.17
N VAL A 69 9.77 4.15 -12.25
CA VAL A 69 9.49 3.27 -11.12
C VAL A 69 10.38 2.04 -11.26
N ASP A 70 11.15 1.73 -10.22
CA ASP A 70 11.95 0.50 -10.18
C ASP A 70 11.07 -0.70 -9.84
N PHE A 71 10.15 -0.54 -8.88
CA PHE A 71 9.23 -1.59 -8.44
C PHE A 71 7.86 -1.04 -8.07
N VAL A 72 6.82 -1.83 -8.34
CA VAL A 72 5.45 -1.55 -7.91
C VAL A 72 5.10 -2.46 -6.75
N ILE A 73 4.54 -1.88 -5.69
CA ILE A 73 4.16 -2.58 -4.47
C ILE A 73 2.66 -2.43 -4.27
N ILE A 74 1.95 -3.55 -4.28
CA ILE A 74 0.53 -3.66 -3.90
C ILE A 74 0.46 -4.13 -2.44
N GLY A 75 0.17 -3.19 -1.53
CA GLY A 75 0.15 -3.42 -0.08
C GLY A 75 -1.10 -4.11 0.46
N GLY A 76 -1.65 -5.09 -0.28
CA GLY A 76 -2.88 -5.79 0.07
C GLY A 76 -4.17 -5.05 -0.31
N ASP A 77 -5.27 -5.79 -0.17
CA ASP A 77 -6.63 -5.41 -0.55
C ASP A 77 -6.70 -4.97 -2.02
N LEU A 78 -6.21 -5.84 -2.91
CA LEU A 78 -6.31 -5.65 -4.36
C LEU A 78 -7.79 -5.70 -4.80
N LEU A 79 -8.58 -6.53 -4.15
CA LEU A 79 -10.02 -6.65 -4.33
C LEU A 79 -10.72 -7.09 -3.04
N GLU A 80 -12.05 -7.06 -3.07
CA GLU A 80 -12.91 -7.55 -1.98
C GLU A 80 -14.01 -8.47 -2.55
N GLY A 81 -14.81 -9.06 -1.65
CA GLY A 81 -15.95 -9.89 -1.99
C GLY A 81 -16.90 -9.22 -2.99
N GLY A 82 -17.33 -9.99 -4.00
CA GLY A 82 -18.21 -9.49 -5.06
C GLY A 82 -17.52 -8.66 -6.15
N VAL A 83 -16.23 -8.36 -6.04
CA VAL A 83 -15.45 -7.77 -7.13
C VAL A 83 -14.99 -8.86 -8.10
N PRO A 84 -15.31 -8.78 -9.41
CA PRO A 84 -14.85 -9.77 -10.37
C PRO A 84 -13.32 -9.79 -10.51
N LEU A 85 -12.71 -10.98 -10.53
CA LEU A 85 -11.26 -11.14 -10.72
C LEU A 85 -10.72 -10.46 -11.99
N VAL A 86 -11.54 -10.33 -13.04
CA VAL A 86 -11.15 -9.60 -14.27
C VAL A 86 -10.82 -8.13 -13.99
N ARG A 87 -11.49 -7.49 -13.02
CA ARG A 87 -11.20 -6.10 -12.63
C ARG A 87 -9.84 -6.00 -11.93
N ALA A 88 -9.56 -6.93 -11.00
CA ALA A 88 -8.25 -7.01 -10.35
C ALA A 88 -7.13 -7.27 -11.37
N ARG A 89 -7.37 -8.15 -12.34
CA ARG A 89 -6.44 -8.41 -13.46
C ARG A 89 -6.17 -7.13 -14.27
N GLN A 90 -7.20 -6.37 -14.62
CA GLN A 90 -7.03 -5.09 -15.34
C GLN A 90 -6.19 -4.08 -14.54
N ASN A 91 -6.41 -4.00 -13.21
CA ASN A 91 -5.61 -3.15 -12.34
C ASN A 91 -4.13 -3.56 -12.35
N ILE A 92 -3.84 -4.86 -12.24
CA ILE A 92 -2.48 -5.40 -12.32
C ILE A 92 -1.86 -5.07 -13.68
N GLN A 93 -2.58 -5.25 -14.78
CA GLN A 93 -2.08 -4.97 -16.13
C GLN A 93 -1.70 -3.50 -16.31
N GLN A 94 -2.47 -2.57 -15.74
CA GLN A 94 -2.11 -1.15 -15.69
C GLN A 94 -0.86 -0.91 -14.84
N LEU A 95 -0.80 -1.49 -13.63
CA LEU A 95 0.34 -1.31 -12.72
C LEU A 95 1.64 -1.87 -13.29
N LYS A 96 1.58 -3.01 -14.00
CA LYS A 96 2.73 -3.65 -14.65
C LYS A 96 3.40 -2.78 -15.72
N THR A 97 2.71 -1.77 -16.26
CA THR A 97 3.35 -0.86 -17.22
C THR A 97 4.41 0.03 -16.56
N LEU A 98 4.44 0.11 -15.23
CA LEU A 98 5.43 0.88 -14.48
C LEU A 98 6.70 0.08 -14.17
N GLY A 99 6.57 -1.22 -13.88
CA GLY A 99 7.68 -2.08 -13.46
C GLY A 99 7.22 -3.41 -12.85
N PRO A 100 8.16 -4.25 -12.35
CA PRO A 100 7.84 -5.49 -11.65
C PRO A 100 6.92 -5.25 -10.45
N VAL A 101 5.92 -6.13 -10.28
CA VAL A 101 4.87 -5.97 -9.26
C VAL A 101 5.05 -7.00 -8.14
N TYR A 102 5.04 -6.50 -6.92
CA TYR A 102 5.03 -7.30 -5.69
C TYR A 102 3.70 -7.09 -4.96
N PHE A 103 3.18 -8.14 -4.35
CA PHE A 103 1.89 -8.14 -3.66
C PHE A 103 2.02 -8.85 -2.32
N VAL A 104 1.36 -8.30 -1.29
CA VAL A 104 1.05 -9.01 -0.03
C VAL A 104 -0.45 -9.08 0.16
N TRP A 105 -0.91 -10.08 0.89
CA TRP A 105 -2.34 -10.29 1.12
C TRP A 105 -2.87 -9.28 2.14
N GLY A 106 -4.01 -8.66 1.84
CA GLY A 106 -4.83 -7.96 2.82
C GLY A 106 -6.04 -8.78 3.25
N ASN A 107 -6.75 -8.33 4.27
CA ASN A 107 -7.88 -9.07 4.84
C ASN A 107 -9.03 -9.22 3.84
N ASN A 108 -9.29 -8.24 2.96
CA ASN A 108 -10.38 -8.34 1.98
C ASN A 108 -10.03 -9.27 0.79
N ASP A 109 -8.75 -9.51 0.54
CA ASP A 109 -8.32 -10.51 -0.46
C ASP A 109 -8.71 -11.95 -0.04
N TYR A 110 -8.98 -12.19 1.25
CA TYR A 110 -9.46 -13.48 1.76
C TYR A 110 -10.95 -13.72 1.52
N GLU A 111 -11.71 -12.69 1.15
CA GLU A 111 -13.15 -12.81 0.84
C GLU A 111 -13.41 -13.47 -0.52
N VAL A 112 -12.36 -13.60 -1.35
CA VAL A 112 -12.43 -14.25 -2.67
C VAL A 112 -11.72 -15.60 -2.66
N SER A 113 -11.87 -16.37 -3.75
CA SER A 113 -11.14 -17.63 -3.89
C SER A 113 -9.62 -17.36 -3.96
N GLN A 114 -8.93 -17.62 -2.85
CA GLN A 114 -7.47 -17.44 -2.75
C GLN A 114 -6.71 -18.24 -3.81
N MET A 115 -7.20 -19.44 -4.15
CA MET A 115 -6.62 -20.26 -5.21
C MET A 115 -6.69 -19.55 -6.56
N GLN A 116 -7.85 -19.00 -6.92
CA GLN A 116 -8.03 -18.29 -8.19
C GLN A 116 -7.26 -16.96 -8.21
N LEU A 117 -7.24 -16.22 -7.10
CA LEU A 117 -6.48 -14.99 -6.97
C LEU A 117 -4.97 -15.26 -7.12
N LYS A 118 -4.44 -16.26 -6.41
CA LYS A 118 -3.04 -16.68 -6.51
C LYS A 118 -2.68 -17.12 -7.92
N GLN A 119 -3.55 -17.89 -8.58
CA GLN A 119 -3.32 -18.29 -9.96
C GLN A 119 -3.29 -17.08 -10.90
N MET A 120 -4.23 -16.14 -10.75
CA MET A 120 -4.27 -14.92 -11.56
C MET A 120 -3.03 -14.05 -11.36
N LEU A 121 -2.58 -13.87 -10.12
CA LEU A 121 -1.34 -13.15 -9.80
C LEU A 121 -0.14 -13.81 -10.48
N LYS A 122 -0.05 -15.15 -10.43
CA LYS A 122 1.01 -15.91 -11.11
C LYS A 122 0.95 -15.76 -12.63
N ASP A 123 -0.23 -15.86 -13.23
CA ASP A 123 -0.42 -15.71 -14.69
C ASP A 123 -0.01 -14.31 -15.16
N GLU A 124 -0.23 -13.30 -14.32
CA GLU A 124 0.20 -11.92 -14.57
C GLU A 124 1.66 -11.66 -14.16
N GLY A 125 2.42 -12.66 -13.69
CA GLY A 125 3.81 -12.48 -13.28
C GLY A 125 4.00 -11.58 -12.06
N VAL A 126 2.98 -11.44 -11.22
CA VAL A 126 3.06 -10.73 -9.94
C VAL A 126 3.74 -11.63 -8.91
N ILE A 127 4.70 -11.09 -8.18
CA ILE A 127 5.36 -11.79 -7.08
C ILE A 127 4.52 -11.59 -5.82
N ALA A 128 3.66 -12.56 -5.51
CA ALA A 128 2.85 -12.57 -4.31
C ALA A 128 3.64 -13.19 -3.15
N LEU A 129 3.92 -12.40 -2.11
CA LEU A 129 4.69 -12.80 -0.95
C LEU A 129 3.75 -13.15 0.22
N LYS A 130 3.91 -14.35 0.79
CA LYS A 130 3.15 -14.82 1.95
C LYS A 130 4.07 -15.52 2.95
N ASN A 131 4.61 -14.75 3.89
CA ASN A 131 5.67 -15.15 4.83
C ASN A 131 6.93 -15.65 4.12
N GLU A 132 7.35 -14.91 3.10
CA GLU A 132 8.51 -15.21 2.28
C GLU A 132 9.18 -13.91 1.84
N HIS A 133 10.38 -14.00 1.28
CA HIS A 133 11.10 -12.87 0.73
C HIS A 133 11.62 -13.18 -0.66
N VAL A 134 11.99 -12.11 -1.35
CA VAL A 134 12.61 -12.16 -2.66
C VAL A 134 13.68 -11.09 -2.77
N PHE A 135 14.83 -11.47 -3.32
CA PHE A 135 15.89 -10.56 -3.68
C PHE A 135 15.53 -9.84 -4.98
N ALA A 136 15.69 -8.51 -5.00
CA ALA A 136 15.35 -7.67 -6.13
C ALA A 136 16.52 -6.74 -6.48
N VAL A 137 16.69 -6.48 -7.78
CA VAL A 137 17.70 -5.59 -8.34
C VAL A 137 16.99 -4.54 -9.18
N SER A 138 17.19 -3.27 -8.84
CA SER A 138 16.59 -2.16 -9.58
C SER A 138 17.20 -2.04 -10.98
N LYS A 139 16.59 -1.21 -11.83
CA LYS A 139 17.11 -0.90 -13.17
C LYS A 139 18.55 -0.35 -13.13
N TYR A 140 18.93 0.29 -12.03
CA TYR A 140 20.27 0.87 -11.82
C TYR A 140 21.17 0.06 -10.89
N GLY A 141 20.84 -1.21 -10.64
CA GLY A 141 21.67 -2.12 -9.85
C GLY A 141 21.57 -1.96 -8.34
N THR A 142 20.65 -1.13 -7.83
CA THR A 142 20.39 -1.03 -6.39
C THR A 142 19.70 -2.31 -5.92
N THR A 143 20.21 -2.92 -4.87
CA THR A 143 19.77 -4.24 -4.40
C THR A 143 18.97 -4.13 -3.11
N CYS A 144 17.85 -4.85 -3.01
CA CYS A 144 17.08 -4.96 -1.78
C CYS A 144 16.38 -6.33 -1.69
N HIS A 145 15.90 -6.67 -0.50
CA HIS A 145 14.90 -7.71 -0.30
C HIS A 145 13.54 -7.09 -0.06
N PHE A 146 12.52 -7.66 -0.70
CA PHE A 146 11.15 -7.50 -0.25
C PHE A 146 10.79 -8.72 0.58
N ALA A 147 10.51 -8.51 1.86
CA ALA A 147 9.94 -9.53 2.73
C ALA A 147 8.43 -9.26 2.85
N GLY A 148 7.58 -10.24 2.56
CA GLY A 148 6.14 -10.10 2.71
C GLY A 148 5.62 -11.05 3.77
N VAL A 149 4.85 -10.53 4.72
CA VAL A 149 4.11 -11.35 5.69
C VAL A 149 2.68 -11.56 5.23
N ASP A 150 2.09 -12.65 5.67
CA ASP A 150 0.66 -12.87 5.54
C ASP A 150 -0.15 -11.88 6.40
N ASP A 151 -1.42 -11.68 6.06
CA ASP A 151 -2.30 -10.78 6.79
C ASP A 151 -2.42 -11.16 8.27
N LEU A 152 -2.47 -10.15 9.14
CA LEU A 152 -2.51 -10.36 10.60
C LEU A 152 -3.89 -10.81 11.09
N SER A 153 -4.96 -10.46 10.38
CA SER A 153 -6.34 -10.67 10.82
C SER A 153 -6.92 -11.97 10.28
N GLU A 154 -6.69 -12.26 8.99
CA GLU A 154 -7.26 -13.42 8.29
C GLU A 154 -6.23 -14.52 7.99
N GLY A 155 -4.95 -14.15 8.01
CA GLY A 155 -3.83 -15.03 7.65
C GLY A 155 -3.12 -15.67 8.84
N GLN A 156 -1.96 -16.26 8.55
CA GLN A 156 -1.02 -16.75 9.56
C GLN A 156 0.31 -16.03 9.42
N MET A 157 0.38 -14.79 9.91
CA MET A 157 1.59 -13.98 9.86
C MET A 157 2.78 -14.68 10.53
N ASN A 158 3.92 -14.75 9.82
CA ASN A 158 5.17 -15.36 10.29
C ASN A 158 6.38 -14.56 9.82
N LEU A 159 6.77 -13.57 10.62
CA LEU A 159 7.91 -12.68 10.35
C LEU A 159 9.22 -13.47 10.25
N LYS A 160 9.45 -14.41 11.17
CA LYS A 160 10.68 -15.21 11.22
C LYS A 160 10.95 -15.93 9.90
N ARG A 161 9.88 -16.45 9.27
CA ARG A 161 9.96 -17.07 7.94
C ARG A 161 10.11 -16.02 6.83
N ALA A 162 9.39 -14.91 6.91
CA ALA A 162 9.49 -13.84 5.91
C ALA A 162 10.92 -13.30 5.79
N VAL A 163 11.66 -13.17 6.90
CA VAL A 163 13.04 -12.66 6.91
C VAL A 163 14.11 -13.75 7.06
N SER A 164 13.72 -15.03 7.01
CA SER A 164 14.69 -16.14 7.16
C SER A 164 15.75 -16.05 6.08
N SER A 165 17.03 -16.29 6.41
CA SER A 165 18.14 -16.28 5.44
C SER A 165 18.46 -14.93 4.78
N ILE A 166 17.80 -13.84 5.17
CA ILE A 166 18.25 -12.49 4.80
C ILE A 166 19.44 -12.13 5.70
N GLU A 167 20.55 -11.69 5.10
CA GLU A 167 21.72 -11.28 5.87
C GLU A 167 21.53 -9.88 6.48
N PRO A 168 22.02 -9.63 7.71
CA PRO A 168 21.79 -8.37 8.39
C PRO A 168 22.37 -7.15 7.68
N GLU A 169 23.21 -7.24 6.66
CA GLU A 169 23.72 -6.08 5.92
C GLU A 169 22.84 -5.72 4.71
N GLN A 170 21.89 -6.57 4.35
CA GLN A 170 21.06 -6.40 3.17
C GLN A 170 19.85 -5.49 3.47
N LEU A 171 19.61 -4.53 2.58
CA LEU A 171 18.46 -3.63 2.67
C LEU A 171 17.16 -4.44 2.55
N THR A 172 16.31 -4.37 3.57
CA THR A 172 15.08 -5.17 3.64
C THR A 172 13.86 -4.29 3.85
N ILE A 173 12.91 -4.37 2.92
CA ILE A 173 11.64 -3.67 2.95
C ILE A 173 10.57 -4.70 3.29
N LEU A 174 9.97 -4.58 4.48
CA LEU A 174 8.87 -5.40 4.92
C LEU A 174 7.56 -4.86 4.34
N LEU A 175 6.84 -5.73 3.66
CA LEU A 175 5.50 -5.50 3.13
C LEU A 175 4.50 -6.21 4.03
N SER A 176 3.54 -5.47 4.54
CA SER A 176 2.44 -6.00 5.35
C SER A 176 1.21 -5.15 5.08
N HIS A 177 0.07 -5.77 4.84
CA HIS A 177 -1.16 -5.00 4.69
C HIS A 177 -1.50 -4.25 5.99
N ASN A 178 -1.49 -4.96 7.12
CA ASN A 178 -1.81 -4.40 8.43
C ASN A 178 -0.58 -3.73 9.09
N PRO A 179 -0.66 -2.45 9.50
CA PRO A 179 0.44 -1.73 10.13
C PRO A 179 0.81 -2.23 11.53
N ASP A 180 -0.05 -3.01 12.19
CA ASP A 180 0.23 -3.59 13.52
C ASP A 180 1.36 -4.63 13.48
N VAL A 181 1.84 -5.00 12.29
CA VAL A 181 3.09 -5.77 12.14
C VAL A 181 4.26 -5.13 12.90
N ILE A 182 4.29 -3.81 13.05
CA ILE A 182 5.34 -3.07 13.79
C ILE A 182 5.44 -3.47 15.28
N TYR A 183 4.43 -4.13 15.85
CA TYR A 183 4.50 -4.68 17.21
C TYR A 183 5.29 -5.99 17.29
N TYR A 184 5.47 -6.67 16.16
CA TYR A 184 6.20 -7.94 16.02
C TYR A 184 7.63 -7.75 15.50
N VAL A 185 7.97 -6.55 15.03
CA VAL A 185 9.30 -6.20 14.54
C VAL A 185 10.14 -5.54 15.65
N ASP A 186 11.40 -5.92 15.72
CA ASP A 186 12.42 -5.38 16.61
C ASP A 186 13.73 -5.12 15.85
N GLU A 187 14.75 -4.60 16.55
CA GLU A 187 16.04 -4.28 15.94
C GLU A 187 16.77 -5.53 15.39
N GLU A 188 16.42 -6.75 15.84
CA GLU A 188 16.99 -8.02 15.37
C GLU A 188 16.29 -8.59 14.13
N SER A 189 15.12 -8.05 13.78
CA SER A 189 14.27 -8.54 12.69
C SER A 189 14.84 -8.27 11.29
N LYS A 190 15.95 -7.53 11.18
CA LYS A 190 16.63 -7.19 9.91
C LYS A 190 15.74 -6.40 8.95
N VAL A 191 14.82 -5.58 9.45
CA VAL A 191 13.89 -4.76 8.66
C VAL A 191 14.32 -3.30 8.68
N ASP A 192 14.41 -2.69 7.50
CA ASP A 192 14.83 -1.29 7.34
C ASP A 192 13.66 -0.34 7.09
N LEU A 193 12.55 -0.84 6.58
CA LEU A 193 11.34 -0.08 6.29
C LEU A 193 10.14 -1.01 6.27
N ILE A 194 9.01 -0.56 6.81
CA ILE A 194 7.72 -1.23 6.67
C ILE A 194 6.80 -0.38 5.80
N LEU A 195 6.15 -1.01 4.81
CA LEU A 195 5.09 -0.39 4.00
C LEU A 195 3.76 -1.08 4.27
N SER A 196 2.73 -0.31 4.64
CA SER A 196 1.41 -0.83 5.01
C SER A 196 0.22 0.03 4.54
N GLY A 197 -0.96 -0.58 4.52
CA GLY A 197 -2.25 0.03 4.16
C GLY A 197 -3.28 -0.15 5.29
N HIS A 198 -4.43 -0.75 4.97
CA HIS A 198 -5.47 -1.27 5.87
C HIS A 198 -6.33 -0.21 6.59
N THR A 199 -5.71 0.82 7.15
CA THR A 199 -6.40 1.75 8.06
C THR A 199 -7.24 2.81 7.35
N HIS A 200 -7.05 2.97 6.04
CA HIS A 200 -7.67 4.01 5.20
C HIS A 200 -7.50 5.46 5.71
N GLY A 201 -6.62 5.71 6.68
CA GLY A 201 -6.54 6.98 7.40
C GLY A 201 -7.78 7.32 8.24
N GLY A 202 -8.61 6.32 8.55
CA GLY A 202 -9.95 6.51 9.11
C GLY A 202 -10.87 7.21 8.11
N GLN A 203 -10.99 6.66 6.89
CA GLN A 203 -11.78 7.05 5.70
C GLN A 203 -12.74 8.27 5.83
N ILE A 204 -13.59 8.29 6.86
CA ILE A 204 -14.47 9.40 7.21
C ILE A 204 -14.04 9.95 8.57
N ARG A 205 -13.54 11.19 8.59
CA ARG A 205 -13.19 11.90 9.82
C ARG A 205 -14.09 13.12 10.02
N LEU A 206 -14.48 13.36 11.27
CA LEU A 206 -15.24 14.55 11.68
C LEU A 206 -14.42 15.31 12.71
N PHE A 207 -14.22 16.61 12.48
CA PHE A 207 -13.39 17.45 13.37
C PHE A 207 -11.99 16.85 13.61
N ASN A 208 -11.39 16.29 12.55
CA ASN A 208 -10.10 15.57 12.58
C ASN A 208 -10.07 14.28 13.41
N LEU A 209 -11.20 13.80 13.93
CA LEU A 209 -11.34 12.51 14.61
C LEU A 209 -11.83 11.44 13.62
N GLY A 210 -11.12 10.33 13.54
CA GLY A 210 -11.50 9.16 12.73
C GLY A 210 -11.16 7.88 13.50
N MET A 211 -11.69 6.74 13.04
CA MET A 211 -11.48 5.44 13.70
C MET A 211 -10.01 5.02 13.77
N TYR A 212 -9.21 5.46 12.79
CA TYR A 212 -7.78 5.23 12.73
C TYR A 212 -7.03 6.56 12.56
N GLU A 213 -5.75 6.58 12.87
CA GLU A 213 -4.87 7.72 12.58
C GLU A 213 -4.72 7.92 11.07
N LEU A 214 -4.41 9.15 10.64
CA LEU A 214 -4.01 9.40 9.27
C LEU A 214 -2.71 8.65 8.94
N GLY A 215 -2.62 8.16 7.71
CA GLY A 215 -1.43 7.58 7.13
C GLY A 215 -0.29 8.59 7.06
N GLY A 216 0.93 8.07 6.98
CA GLY A 216 2.16 8.83 7.01
C GLY A 216 3.34 7.97 7.46
N LEU A 217 4.50 8.62 7.55
CA LEU A 217 5.71 8.01 8.08
C LEU A 217 5.72 8.13 9.61
N LYS A 218 5.86 7.00 10.28
CA LYS A 218 6.03 6.85 11.73
C LYS A 218 7.33 6.09 11.98
N GLU A 219 7.81 6.12 13.21
CA GLU A 219 8.98 5.37 13.61
C GLU A 219 8.72 4.68 14.95
N LYS A 220 9.13 3.42 15.05
CA LYS A 220 9.12 2.68 16.31
C LYS A 220 10.37 1.83 16.39
N ARG A 221 11.10 1.91 17.51
CA ARG A 221 12.39 1.21 17.71
C ARG A 221 13.37 1.45 16.55
N LYS A 222 13.45 2.69 16.05
CA LYS A 222 14.27 3.12 14.88
C LYS A 222 13.89 2.49 13.54
N ILE A 223 12.76 1.77 13.48
CA ILE A 223 12.26 1.18 12.24
C ILE A 223 11.17 2.10 11.69
N PRO A 224 11.37 2.69 10.50
CA PRO A 224 10.34 3.49 9.86
C PRO A 224 9.19 2.61 9.37
N LEU A 225 7.97 3.03 9.68
CA LEU A 225 6.72 2.46 9.20
C LEU A 225 6.00 3.53 8.38
N PHE A 226 5.74 3.24 7.12
CA PHE A 226 4.91 4.08 6.28
C PHE A 226 3.53 3.44 6.09
N VAL A 227 2.48 4.17 6.47
CA VAL A 227 1.08 3.73 6.32
C VAL A 227 0.37 4.60 5.28
N SER A 228 -0.24 3.98 4.29
CA SER A 228 -1.06 4.67 3.28
C SER A 228 -2.50 4.88 3.77
N ASN A 229 -3.16 5.96 3.33
CA ASN A 229 -4.61 6.09 3.47
C ASN A 229 -5.39 5.20 2.48
N GLY A 230 -4.72 4.43 1.63
CA GLY A 230 -5.33 3.55 0.64
C GLY A 230 -5.87 4.27 -0.59
N TYR A 231 -6.01 3.54 -1.70
CA TYR A 231 -6.51 4.08 -2.97
C TYR A 231 -8.04 4.04 -3.05
N GLY A 232 -8.64 2.92 -2.66
CA GLY A 232 -10.06 2.60 -2.69
C GLY A 232 -10.86 3.14 -1.52
N THR A 233 -12.01 2.53 -1.27
CA THR A 233 -12.85 2.78 -0.11
C THR A 233 -13.46 1.45 0.32
N THR A 234 -13.65 1.27 1.61
CA THR A 234 -14.45 0.17 2.16
C THR A 234 -15.88 0.63 2.44
N SER A 235 -16.84 -0.29 2.32
CA SER A 235 -18.27 -0.13 2.62
C SER A 235 -19.00 0.99 1.85
N LEU A 236 -18.71 2.25 2.18
CA LEU A 236 -19.30 3.43 1.56
C LEU A 236 -18.28 4.11 0.63
N PRO A 237 -18.67 4.53 -0.58
CA PRO A 237 -17.79 5.19 -1.53
C PRO A 237 -17.60 6.69 -1.19
N LEU A 238 -17.27 6.98 0.06
CA LEU A 238 -17.18 8.32 0.63
C LEU A 238 -15.87 8.48 1.40
N ARG A 239 -15.20 9.63 1.25
CA ARG A 239 -14.02 10.02 2.04
C ARG A 239 -14.21 11.42 2.58
N LEU A 240 -13.76 11.66 3.82
CA LEU A 240 -13.74 12.98 4.43
C LEU A 240 -12.48 13.15 5.28
N GLN A 241 -11.68 14.16 4.98
CA GLN A 241 -10.41 14.48 5.66
C GLN A 241 -9.35 13.34 5.69
N ALA A 242 -9.60 12.21 5.01
CA ALA A 242 -8.66 11.10 4.79
C ALA A 242 -8.61 10.81 3.29
N ARG A 243 -7.92 11.67 2.53
CA ARG A 243 -7.88 11.58 1.06
C ARG A 243 -7.34 10.23 0.59
N ALA A 244 -7.85 9.74 -0.54
CA ALA A 244 -7.29 8.58 -1.21
C ALA A 244 -5.85 8.86 -1.64
N GLN A 245 -4.98 7.85 -1.56
CA GLN A 245 -3.55 8.02 -1.83
C GLN A 245 -2.98 6.84 -2.61
N THR A 246 -2.06 7.19 -3.50
CA THR A 246 -0.98 6.33 -3.97
C THR A 246 0.32 7.09 -3.80
N HIS A 247 1.45 6.40 -3.76
CA HIS A 247 2.71 7.02 -3.36
C HIS A 247 3.82 6.70 -4.35
N TYR A 248 4.55 7.74 -4.75
CA TYR A 248 5.84 7.61 -5.42
C TYR A 248 6.92 7.80 -4.36
N ILE A 249 7.48 6.69 -3.88
CA ILE A 249 8.41 6.66 -2.75
C ILE A 249 9.85 6.52 -3.28
N THR A 250 10.68 7.50 -2.99
CA THR A 250 12.13 7.44 -3.22
C THR A 250 12.83 7.04 -1.92
N LEU A 251 13.46 5.87 -1.91
CA LEU A 251 14.33 5.42 -0.83
C LEU A 251 15.76 5.80 -1.14
N LYS A 252 16.44 6.43 -0.17
CA LYS A 252 17.86 6.78 -0.30
C LYS A 252 18.56 6.69 1.04
N ARG A 253 19.88 6.77 1.02
CA ARG A 253 20.68 6.73 2.24
C ARG A 253 20.44 7.98 3.10
N LYS A 254 20.46 7.81 4.42
CA LYS A 254 20.56 8.93 5.37
C LYS A 254 21.97 9.51 5.29
N GLU A 255 22.06 10.83 5.13
CA GLU A 255 23.34 11.56 5.17
C GLU A 255 23.98 11.48 6.56
#